data_AF-A0A654D4K1-F1
#
_entry.id   AF-A0A654D4K1-F1
#
_cell.length_a   1.000
_cell.length_b   1.000
_cell.length_c   1.000
_cell.angle_alpha   90.00
_cell.angle_beta   90.00
_cell.angle_gamma   90.00
#
_symmetry.space_group_name_H-M   'P 1'
#
loop_
_entity.id
_entity.type
_entity.pdbx_description
1 polymer ?
#
loop_
_entity_poly.entity_id
_entity_poly.type
_entity_poly.pdbx_seq_one_letter_code
_entity_poly.pdbx_strand_id
1 'polypeptide(L)' 'MKPDLCTIAPDVSADDGVVTVLSRCGATYNLTAEAAMRLSEELVRSAARARGQQRMSEPRGEDRLR' A
#
# COMPACT_ATOMS: atom_id res chain seq x y z
N MET A 1 -21.57 -4.72 9.51
CA MET A 1 -20.13 -4.38 9.50
C MET A 1 -19.83 -3.80 8.12
N LYS A 2 -19.48 -2.51 8.00
CA LYS A 2 -19.06 -1.95 6.70
C LYS A 2 -17.68 -2.57 6.37
N PRO A 3 -17.44 -3.08 5.15
CA PRO A 3 -16.12 -3.60 4.80
C PRO A 3 -15.11 -2.47 4.99
N ASP A 4 -14.01 -2.79 5.67
CA ASP A 4 -12.89 -1.88 5.76
C ASP A 4 -12.39 -1.69 4.34
N LEU A 5 -12.53 -0.47 3.79
CA LEU A 5 -12.12 -0.18 2.42
C LEU A 5 -10.65 -0.59 2.21
N CYS A 6 -9.84 -0.58 3.27
CA CYS A 6 -8.45 -1.01 3.25
C CYS A 6 -8.23 -2.48 2.83
N THR A 7 -9.20 -3.39 2.99
CA THR A 7 -9.02 -4.83 2.67
C THR A 7 -9.36 -5.21 1.23
N ILE A 8 -9.99 -4.31 0.47
CA ILE A 8 -10.37 -4.57 -0.93
C ILE A 8 -9.20 -4.17 -1.83
N ALA A 9 -8.79 -5.07 -2.73
CA ALA A 9 -7.80 -4.74 -3.76
C ALA A 9 -8.43 -3.81 -4.82
N PRO A 10 -7.73 -2.77 -5.31
CA PRO A 10 -8.19 -2.00 -6.45
C PRO A 10 -8.26 -2.90 -7.70
N ASP A 11 -9.16 -2.57 -8.62
CA ASP A 11 -9.23 -3.26 -9.91
C ASP A 11 -8.20 -2.64 -10.87
N VAL A 12 -7.45 -3.50 -11.55
CA VAL A 12 -6.31 -3.08 -12.38
C VAL A 12 -6.34 -3.82 -13.70
N SER A 13 -6.31 -3.08 -14.79
CA SER A 13 -6.19 -3.61 -16.15
C SER A 13 -5.06 -2.92 -16.90
N ALA A 14 -4.52 -3.59 -17.91
CA ALA A 14 -3.50 -3.03 -18.78
C ALA A 14 -3.86 -3.33 -20.23
N ASP A 15 -3.90 -2.29 -21.06
CA ASP A 15 -4.21 -2.37 -22.48
C ASP A 15 -3.39 -1.33 -23.24
N ASP A 16 -2.81 -1.73 -24.38
CA ASP A 16 -2.00 -0.89 -25.27
C ASP A 16 -0.96 0.03 -24.56
N GLY A 17 -0.26 -0.51 -23.56
CA GLY A 17 0.77 0.22 -22.80
C GLY A 17 0.24 1.20 -21.74
N VAL A 18 -1.09 1.29 -21.58
CA VAL A 18 -1.77 2.05 -20.54
C VAL A 18 -2.24 1.12 -19.44
N VAL A 19 -1.89 1.46 -18.20
CA VAL A 19 -2.36 0.78 -17.00
C VAL A 19 -3.50 1.60 -16.41
N THR A 20 -4.67 0.99 -16.28
CA THR A 20 -5.86 1.59 -15.68
C THR A 20 -6.05 1.04 -14.27
N VAL A 21 -6.16 1.93 -13.29
CA VAL A 21 -6.43 1.58 -11.88
C VAL A 21 -7.77 2.17 -11.49
N LEU A 22 -8.74 1.31 -11.19
CA LEU A 22 -9.99 1.70 -10.57
C LEU A 22 -9.86 1.59 -9.05
N SER A 23 -9.87 2.76 -8.42
CA SER A 23 -9.79 2.89 -6.98
C SER A 23 -11.09 2.43 -6.32
N ARG A 24 -10.97 2.12 -5.03
CA ARG A 24 -12.10 1.72 -4.19
C ARG A 24 -13.16 2.80 -4.00
N CYS A 25 -12.81 4.07 -4.23
CA CYS A 25 -13.76 5.18 -4.20
C CYS A 25 -14.36 5.49 -5.58
N GLY A 26 -14.10 4.64 -6.58
CA GLY A 26 -14.60 4.80 -7.95
C GLY A 26 -13.80 5.79 -8.79
N ALA A 27 -12.63 6.23 -8.32
CA ALA A 27 -11.74 7.06 -9.12
C ALA A 27 -10.93 6.20 -10.09
N THR A 28 -10.82 6.63 -11.35
CA THR A 28 -10.04 5.94 -12.37
C THR A 28 -8.75 6.69 -12.65
N TYR A 29 -7.64 5.97 -12.67
CA TYR A 29 -6.32 6.51 -12.98
C TYR A 29 -5.75 5.78 -14.19
N ASN A 30 -5.35 6.54 -15.21
CA ASN A 30 -4.66 6.01 -16.39
C ASN A 30 -3.19 6.38 -16.29
N LEU A 31 -2.34 5.38 -16.30
CA LEU A 31 -0.91 5.49 -16.07
C LEU A 31 -0.15 4.88 -17.24
N THR A 32 1.03 5.41 -17.54
CA THR A 32 1.97 4.67 -18.37
C THR A 32 2.50 3.47 -17.58
N ALA A 33 2.92 2.41 -18.28
CA ALA A 33 3.57 1.27 -17.64
C ALA A 33 4.75 1.69 -16.74
N GLU A 34 5.55 2.65 -17.18
CA GLU A 34 6.68 3.17 -16.40
C GLU A 34 6.24 3.86 -15.09
N ALA A 35 5.20 4.70 -15.16
CA ALA A 35 4.67 5.35 -13.96
C ALA A 35 4.10 4.33 -12.97
N ALA A 36 3.39 3.31 -13.46
CA ALA A 36 2.84 2.24 -12.63
C ALA A 36 3.94 1.42 -11.92
N MET A 37 5.04 1.12 -12.60
CA MET A 37 6.19 0.43 -12.00
C MET A 37 6.84 1.26 -10.89
N ARG A 38 7.11 2.54 -11.15
CA ARG A 38 7.73 3.45 -10.15
C ARG A 38 6.89 3.56 -8.89
N LEU A 39 5.56 3.72 -9.04
CA LEU A 39 4.63 3.75 -7.91
C LEU A 39 4.62 2.44 -7.13
N SER A 40 4.68 1.30 -7.83
CA SER A 40 4.73 -0.02 -7.21
C SER A 40 6.00 -0.22 -6.38
N GLU A 41 7.16 0.20 -6.89
CA GLU A 41 8.43 0.15 -6.15
C GLU A 41 8.41 1.01 -4.88
N GLU A 42 7.83 2.20 -4.96
CA GLU A 42 7.72 3.11 -3.81
C GLU A 42 6.79 2.54 -2.74
N LEU A 43 5.67 1.93 -3.13
CA LEU A 43 4.76 1.23 -2.22
C LEU A 43 5.46 0.06 -1.51
N VAL A 44 6.21 -0.77 -2.23
CA VAL A 44 6.98 -1.87 -1.61
C VAL A 44 8.04 -1.32 -0.64
N ARG A 45 8.76 -0.27 -1.04
CA ARG A 45 9.80 0.35 -0.22
C ARG A 45 9.22 0.98 1.05
N SER A 46 8.09 1.67 0.96
CA SER A 46 7.41 2.28 2.11
C SER A 46 6.85 1.21 3.06
N ALA A 47 6.26 0.13 2.54
CA ALA A 47 5.81 -0.99 3.35
C ALA A 47 6.97 -1.69 4.09
N ALA A 48 8.12 -1.88 3.41
CA ALA A 48 9.32 -2.43 4.03
C ALA A 48 9.86 -1.52 5.16
N ARG A 49 9.88 -0.19 4.94
CA ARG A 49 10.26 0.79 5.96
C ARG A 49 9.30 0.79 7.16
N ALA A 50 7.99 0.75 6.91
CA ALA A 50 6.98 0.72 7.97
C ALA A 50 7.12 -0.53 8.86
N ARG A 51 7.37 -1.70 8.26
CA ARG A 51 7.67 -2.94 9.01
C ARG A 51 8.99 -2.86 9.79
N GLY A 52 10.01 -2.20 9.23
CA GLY A 52 11.26 -1.93 9.93
C GLY A 52 11.09 -0.98 11.11
N GLN A 53 10.22 0.03 10.98
CA GLN A 53 9.87 0.94 12.06
C GLN A 53 9.00 0.29 13.14
N GLN A 54 8.02 -0.57 12.78
CA GLN A 54 7.23 -1.32 13.77
C GLN A 54 8.11 -2.16 14.72
N ARG A 55 9.24 -2.69 14.24
CA ARG A 55 10.22 -3.40 15.10
C ARG A 55 10.98 -2.50 16.08
N MET A 56 11.05 -1.20 15.82
CA MET A 56 11.72 -0.22 16.70
C MET A 56 10.73 0.60 17.54
N SER A 57 9.45 0.57 17.20
CA SER A 57 8.38 1.32 17.89
C SER A 57 7.67 0.52 18.98
N GLU A 58 7.99 -0.77 19.20
CA GLU A 58 7.61 -1.41 20.45
C GLU A 58 8.38 -0.72 21.58
N PRO A 59 7.71 0.00 22.51
CA PRO A 59 8.36 0.34 23.75
C PRO A 59 8.67 -1.00 24.40
N ARG A 60 9.96 -1.27 24.66
CA ARG A 60 10.32 -2.26 25.67
C ARG A 60 9.55 -1.82 26.92
N GLY A 61 8.58 -2.62 27.34
CA GLY A 61 7.90 -2.40 28.60
C GLY A 61 8.93 -2.47 29.72
N GLU A 62 9.53 -1.35 30.07
CA GLU A 62 9.81 -1.06 31.45
C GLU A 62 8.44 -0.97 32.14
N ASP A 63 8.05 -2.00 32.87
CA ASP A 63 8.02 -1.90 34.33
C ASP A 63 7.52 -3.20 35.00
N ARG A 64 8.14 -3.50 36.15
CA ARG A 64 7.68 -4.36 37.26
C ARG A 64 7.55 -5.87 37.07
N LEU A 65 8.54 -6.58 37.63
CA LEU A 65 8.28 -7.55 38.70
C LEU A 65 9.56 -7.88 39.50
N ARG A 66 9.62 -7.26 40.69
CA ARG A 66 10.34 -7.64 41.93
C ARG A 66 11.86 -7.56 41.96
#